data_AF-A0A815WLX9-F1
#
_entry.id   AF-A0A815WLX9-F1
#
_cell.length_a   1.000
_cell.length_b   1.000
_cell.length_c   1.000
_cell.angle_alpha   90.00
_cell.angle_beta   90.00
_cell.angle_gamma   90.00
#
_symmetry.space_group_name_H-M   'P 1'
#
loop_
_entity.id
_entity.type
_entity.pdbx_description
1 polymer ?
#
loop_
_entity_poly.entity_id
_entity_poly.type
_entity_poly.pdbx_seq_one_letter_code
_entity_poly.pdbx_strand_id
1 'polypeptide(L)'
;MVNKIHSITIIDAIDLSTKLEPYLIKYNQIKYQQLLITESNYERILNEYLSEDDILLDLAYNIETRCLLKWCHDRKVCFVNTSVELWEPFGEKYKNDPRLLTLYHRQMQLIEMQNDIKWNKKGPTAILDHGCNPGLVSHFVKRG
;
A
#
# COMPACT_ATOMS: atom_id res chain seq x y z
N MET A 1 -19.09 15.35 -11.72
CA MET A 1 -17.79 15.90 -12.20
C MET A 1 -16.72 14.91 -11.84
N VAL A 2 -15.95 14.40 -12.81
CA VAL A 2 -14.80 13.54 -12.51
C VAL A 2 -13.69 14.48 -12.03
N ASN A 3 -13.22 14.31 -10.79
CA ASN A 3 -12.11 15.09 -10.28
C ASN A 3 -10.88 14.85 -11.17
N LYS A 4 -10.31 15.94 -11.68
CA LYS A 4 -9.09 15.87 -12.50
C LYS A 4 -7.93 15.50 -11.59
N ILE A 5 -7.17 14.46 -11.94
CA ILE A 5 -5.95 14.10 -11.21
C ILE A 5 -4.98 15.27 -11.26
N HIS A 6 -4.62 15.80 -10.09
CA HIS A 6 -3.74 16.97 -9.96
C HIS A 6 -2.25 16.61 -10.07
N SER A 7 -1.84 15.51 -9.45
CA SER A 7 -0.47 15.00 -9.50
C SER A 7 -0.42 13.50 -9.25
N ILE A 8 0.64 12.86 -9.74
CA ILE A 8 1.00 11.48 -9.42
C ILE A 8 2.48 11.49 -9.03
N THR A 9 2.82 10.94 -7.87
CA THR A 9 4.22 10.77 -7.44
C THR A 9 4.55 9.29 -7.39
N ILE A 10 5.62 8.90 -8.08
CA ILE A 10 6.14 7.53 -8.11
C ILE A 10 7.38 7.48 -7.23
N ILE A 11 7.42 6.54 -6.30
CA ILE A 11 8.57 6.31 -5.41
C ILE A 11 9.01 4.86 -5.58
N ASP A 12 10.29 4.65 -5.85
CA ASP A 12 10.89 3.32 -5.94
C ASP A 12 12.33 3.35 -5.43
N ALA A 13 12.81 2.25 -4.84
CA ALA A 13 14.20 2.14 -4.38
C ALA A 13 15.17 1.99 -5.56
N ILE A 14 14.73 1.36 -6.65
CA ILE A 14 15.50 1.15 -7.87
C ILE A 14 15.38 2.41 -8.73
N ASP A 15 16.48 2.78 -9.39
CA ASP A 15 16.45 3.84 -10.39
C ASP A 15 15.64 3.41 -11.62
N LEU A 16 14.50 4.06 -11.81
CA LEU A 16 13.59 3.87 -12.93
C LEU A 16 13.58 5.07 -13.87
N SER A 17 14.48 6.05 -13.68
CA SER A 17 14.49 7.31 -14.44
C SER A 17 14.43 7.09 -15.95
N THR A 18 15.25 6.20 -16.50
CA THR A 18 15.23 5.86 -17.95
C THR A 18 13.91 5.22 -18.39
N LYS A 19 13.32 4.36 -17.57
CA LYS A 19 12.03 3.71 -17.90
C LYS A 19 10.87 4.69 -17.85
N LEU A 20 10.95 5.67 -16.95
CA LEU A 20 9.90 6.65 -16.70
C LEU A 20 10.04 7.91 -17.57
N GLU A 21 11.21 8.18 -18.14
CA GLU A 21 11.50 9.38 -18.95
C GLU A 21 10.41 9.71 -19.99
N PRO A 22 9.92 8.76 -20.81
CA PRO A 22 8.88 9.06 -21.80
C PRO A 22 7.58 9.60 -21.17
N TYR A 23 7.27 9.15 -19.95
CA TYR A 23 6.09 9.55 -19.21
C TYR A 23 6.30 10.89 -18.48
N LEU A 24 7.49 11.10 -17.90
CA LEU A 24 7.84 12.35 -17.23
C LEU A 24 7.87 13.53 -18.20
N ILE A 25 8.37 13.32 -19.43
CA ILE A 25 8.36 14.35 -20.49
C ILE A 25 6.93 14.62 -20.96
N LYS A 26 6.12 13.56 -21.12
CA LYS A 26 4.77 13.68 -21.68
C LYS A 26 3.75 14.25 -20.70
N TYR A 27 3.90 13.97 -19.41
CA TYR A 27 2.91 14.29 -18.38
C TYR A 27 3.55 15.08 -17.24
N ASN A 28 3.33 16.40 -17.25
CA ASN A 28 3.87 17.32 -16.24
C ASN A 28 3.37 17.06 -14.80
N GLN A 29 2.26 16.33 -14.65
CA GLN A 29 1.71 15.96 -13.36
C GLN A 29 2.41 14.76 -12.70
N ILE A 30 3.23 14.00 -13.45
CA ILE A 30 3.95 12.84 -12.93
C ILE A 30 5.31 13.29 -12.39
N LYS A 31 5.57 12.93 -11.14
CA LYS A 31 6.85 13.13 -10.46
C LYS A 31 7.45 11.76 -10.12
N TYR A 32 8.77 11.68 -10.10
CA TYR A 32 9.48 10.47 -9.72
C TYR A 32 10.56 10.80 -8.69
N GLN A 33 10.67 9.94 -7.68
CA GLN A 33 11.73 9.99 -6.68
C GLN A 33 12.32 8.59 -6.51
N GLN A 34 13.63 8.46 -6.73
CA GLN A 34 14.35 7.28 -6.29
C GLN A 34 14.58 7.38 -4.78
N LEU A 35 13.91 6.53 -4.00
CA LEU A 35 13.98 6.52 -2.53
C LEU A 35 13.52 5.17 -1.98
N LEU A 36 14.29 4.62 -1.05
CA LEU A 36 13.90 3.44 -0.29
C LEU A 36 12.99 3.85 0.88
N ILE A 37 11.77 3.32 0.88
CA ILE A 37 10.86 3.43 2.02
C ILE A 37 11.23 2.34 3.04
N THR A 38 11.34 2.73 4.31
CA THR A 38 11.71 1.89 5.46
C THR A 38 10.78 2.14 6.64
N GLU A 39 10.77 1.24 7.62
CA GLU A 39 10.02 1.39 8.86
C GLU A 39 10.32 2.72 9.57
N SER A 40 11.54 3.23 9.48
CA SER A 40 11.96 4.47 10.13
C SER A 40 11.61 5.76 9.37
N ASN A 41 11.23 5.68 8.09
CA ASN A 41 11.04 6.87 7.27
C ASN A 41 9.67 6.98 6.57
N TYR A 42 8.88 5.90 6.54
CA TYR A 42 7.66 5.84 5.73
C TYR A 42 6.67 6.95 6.10
N GLU A 43 6.44 7.23 7.38
CA GLU A 43 5.49 8.27 7.77
C GLU A 43 5.91 9.65 7.28
N ARG A 44 7.21 9.98 7.40
CA ARG A 44 7.75 11.26 6.95
C ARG A 44 7.55 11.40 5.44
N ILE A 45 7.91 10.37 4.68
CA ILE A 45 7.78 10.37 3.21
C ILE A 45 6.32 10.50 2.82
N LEU A 46 5.41 9.71 3.38
CA LEU A 46 3.99 9.78 3.04
C LEU A 46 3.39 11.15 3.38
N ASN A 47 3.79 11.77 4.50
CA ASN A 47 3.36 13.13 4.86
C ASN A 47 3.82 14.21 3.85
N GLU A 48 4.92 13.98 3.12
CA GLU A 48 5.42 14.92 2.12
C GLU A 48 4.57 14.91 0.84
N TYR A 49 3.90 13.80 0.53
CA TYR A 49 3.27 13.57 -0.78
C TYR A 49 1.76 13.34 -0.75
N LEU A 50 1.18 13.00 0.39
CA LEU A 50 -0.23 12.63 0.51
C LEU A 50 -0.95 13.47 1.56
N SER A 51 -2.21 13.77 1.26
CA SER A 51 -3.15 14.55 2.06
C SER A 51 -4.54 13.89 2.09
N GLU A 52 -5.46 14.42 2.90
CA GLU A 52 -6.84 13.92 2.96
C GLU A 52 -7.45 13.80 1.54
N ASP A 53 -8.18 12.70 1.30
CA ASP A 53 -8.81 12.34 0.02
C ASP A 53 -7.85 11.91 -1.12
N ASP A 54 -6.53 11.87 -0.89
CA ASP A 54 -5.60 11.23 -1.82
C ASP A 54 -5.71 9.70 -1.80
N ILE A 55 -5.02 9.06 -2.76
CA ILE A 55 -4.92 7.60 -2.87
C ILE A 55 -3.45 7.18 -2.73
N LEU A 56 -3.18 6.28 -1.79
CA LEU A 56 -1.96 5.49 -1.75
C LEU A 56 -2.17 4.20 -2.56
N LEU A 57 -1.46 4.08 -3.68
CA LEU A 57 -1.38 2.87 -4.49
C LEU A 57 -0.08 2.13 -4.16
N ASP A 58 -0.18 1.10 -3.32
CA ASP A 58 0.95 0.28 -2.90
C ASP A 58 1.14 -0.92 -3.84
N LEU A 59 2.21 -0.86 -4.62
CA LEU A 59 2.66 -1.91 -5.54
C LEU A 59 4.09 -2.37 -5.20
N ALA A 60 4.55 -2.07 -3.99
CA ALA A 60 5.89 -2.38 -3.53
C ALA A 60 5.95 -3.76 -2.85
N TYR A 61 7.17 -4.21 -2.57
CA TYR A 61 7.46 -5.34 -1.70
C TYR A 61 8.26 -4.86 -0.48
N ASN A 62 8.31 -5.64 0.59
CA ASN A 62 9.05 -5.34 1.83
C ASN A 62 8.59 -4.07 2.58
N ILE A 63 7.32 -3.68 2.46
CA ILE A 63 6.72 -2.59 3.24
C ILE A 63 5.56 -3.18 4.05
N GLU A 64 5.53 -2.99 5.38
CA GLU A 64 4.47 -3.60 6.18
C GLU A 64 3.10 -2.96 5.91
N THR A 65 2.21 -3.74 5.30
CA THR A 65 0.88 -3.27 4.87
C THR A 65 0.07 -2.69 6.04
N ARG A 66 0.19 -3.27 7.25
CA ARG A 66 -0.53 -2.79 8.45
C ARG A 66 -0.11 -1.37 8.85
N CYS A 67 1.17 -1.03 8.69
CA CYS A 67 1.68 0.32 8.94
C CYS A 67 1.08 1.31 7.93
N LEU A 68 1.09 0.97 6.63
CA LEU A 68 0.50 1.80 5.59
C LEU A 68 -1.00 2.01 5.79
N LEU A 69 -1.74 0.91 6.04
CA LEU A 69 -3.18 0.97 6.30
C LEU A 69 -3.48 1.91 7.47
N LYS A 70 -2.77 1.74 8.60
CA LYS A 70 -2.97 2.59 9.77
C LYS A 70 -2.70 4.05 9.44
N TRP A 71 -1.59 4.33 8.76
CA TRP A 71 -1.24 5.70 8.37
C TRP A 71 -2.31 6.33 7.48
N CYS A 72 -2.80 5.57 6.49
CA CYS A 72 -3.86 6.01 5.57
C CYS A 72 -5.18 6.27 6.29
N HIS A 73 -5.61 5.36 7.17
CA HIS A 73 -6.83 5.51 7.96
C HIS A 73 -6.79 6.75 8.84
N ASP A 74 -5.69 6.95 9.56
CA ASP A 74 -5.51 8.10 10.47
C ASP A 74 -5.54 9.45 9.73
N ARG A 75 -5.23 9.46 8.43
CA ARG A 75 -5.13 10.66 7.58
C ARG A 75 -6.19 10.76 6.49
N LYS A 76 -7.18 9.87 6.49
CA LYS A 76 -8.27 9.82 5.50
C LYS A 76 -7.76 9.72 4.05
N VAL A 77 -6.70 8.95 3.86
CA VAL A 77 -6.17 8.60 2.54
C VAL A 77 -6.75 7.25 2.15
N CYS A 78 -7.26 7.13 0.92
CA CYS A 78 -7.70 5.85 0.38
C CYS A 78 -6.50 4.95 0.09
N PHE A 79 -6.65 3.65 0.29
CA PHE A 79 -5.55 2.69 0.11
C PHE A 79 -5.93 1.61 -0.88
N VAL A 80 -5.00 1.25 -1.77
CA VAL A 80 -5.14 0.07 -2.65
C VAL A 80 -3.81 -0.65 -2.73
N ASN A 81 -3.83 -1.98 -2.64
CA ASN A 81 -2.65 -2.79 -2.92
C ASN A 81 -2.98 -4.14 -3.59
N THR A 82 -1.95 -4.91 -3.88
CA THR A 82 -2.06 -6.23 -4.52
C THR A 82 -1.53 -7.39 -3.69
N SER A 83 -0.86 -7.13 -2.55
CA SER A 83 -0.28 -8.14 -1.66
C SER A 83 -0.15 -7.63 -0.22
N VAL A 84 -0.25 -8.52 0.78
CA VAL A 84 0.03 -8.23 2.19
C VAL A 84 1.48 -8.53 2.56
N GLU A 85 2.24 -7.46 2.79
CA GLU A 85 3.70 -7.47 2.94
C GLU A 85 4.16 -7.13 4.37
N LEU A 86 5.43 -7.42 4.65
CA LEU A 86 6.12 -7.19 5.92
C LEU A 86 7.43 -6.43 5.66
N TRP A 87 7.90 -5.61 6.61
CA TRP A 87 9.20 -4.94 6.51
C TRP A 87 10.38 -5.93 6.34
N GLU A 88 10.44 -6.95 7.20
CA GLU A 88 11.52 -7.93 7.21
C GLU A 88 10.96 -9.36 7.32
N PRO A 89 10.48 -9.96 6.22
CA PRO A 89 9.87 -11.29 6.24
C PRO A 89 10.82 -12.43 6.63
N PHE A 90 12.12 -12.17 6.75
CA PHE A 90 13.14 -13.13 7.19
C PHE A 90 13.85 -12.73 8.50
N GLY A 91 13.30 -11.75 9.23
CA GLY A 91 13.90 -11.26 10.47
C GLY A 91 13.90 -12.29 11.61
N GLU A 92 14.77 -12.05 12.60
CA GLU A 92 14.97 -12.94 13.77
C GLU A 92 13.67 -13.29 14.50
N LYS A 93 12.70 -12.36 14.52
CA LYS A 93 11.38 -12.53 15.17
C LYS A 93 10.59 -13.74 14.68
N TYR A 94 10.90 -14.27 13.49
CA TYR A 94 10.19 -15.39 12.89
C TYR A 94 10.93 -16.72 12.95
N LYS A 95 12.20 -16.73 13.38
CA LYS A 95 13.04 -17.95 13.36
C LYS A 95 12.47 -19.10 14.18
N ASN A 96 11.84 -18.78 15.31
CA ASN A 96 11.36 -19.78 16.26
C ASN A 96 9.90 -20.21 15.99
N ASP A 97 9.18 -19.50 15.12
CA ASP A 97 7.79 -19.83 14.77
C ASP A 97 7.47 -19.46 13.31
N PRO A 98 7.60 -20.41 12.37
CA PRO A 98 7.32 -20.15 10.95
C PRO A 98 5.84 -19.87 10.67
N ARG A 99 4.91 -20.15 11.59
CA ARG A 99 3.48 -19.86 11.39
C ARG A 99 3.23 -18.37 11.24
N LEU A 100 4.07 -17.55 11.88
CA LEU A 100 4.03 -16.09 11.80
C LEU A 100 4.33 -15.56 10.39
N LEU A 101 4.97 -16.37 9.53
CA LEU A 101 5.27 -16.02 8.14
C LEU A 101 4.13 -16.32 7.18
N THR A 102 3.16 -17.14 7.59
CA THR A 102 2.06 -17.56 6.72
C THR A 102 1.19 -16.39 6.30
N LEU A 103 0.69 -16.42 5.06
CA LEU A 103 -0.30 -15.45 4.60
C LEU A 103 -1.54 -15.47 5.49
N TYR A 104 -1.95 -16.63 5.98
CA TYR A 104 -3.06 -16.76 6.94
C TYR A 104 -2.84 -15.90 8.19
N HIS A 105 -1.65 -15.98 8.81
CA HIS A 105 -1.34 -15.17 9.98
C HIS A 105 -1.46 -13.67 9.69
N ARG A 106 -0.94 -13.22 8.53
CA ARG A 106 -1.04 -11.81 8.11
C ARG A 106 -2.49 -11.38 7.89
N GLN A 107 -3.31 -12.22 7.27
CA GLN A 107 -4.74 -11.96 7.07
C GLN A 107 -5.49 -11.88 8.41
N MET A 108 -5.17 -12.74 9.37
CA MET A 108 -5.78 -12.67 10.71
C MET A 108 -5.45 -11.36 11.43
N GLN A 109 -4.23 -10.84 11.30
CA GLN A 109 -3.88 -9.53 11.85
C GLN A 109 -4.68 -8.38 11.21
N LEU A 110 -5.03 -8.48 9.92
CA LEU A 110 -5.91 -7.51 9.26
C LEU A 110 -7.35 -7.58 9.77
N ILE A 111 -7.87 -8.80 9.99
CA ILE A 111 -9.19 -9.02 10.59
C ILE A 111 -9.23 -8.45 12.02
N GLU A 112 -8.17 -8.63 12.81
CA GLU A 112 -8.04 -8.02 14.14
C GLU A 112 -8.08 -6.49 14.06
N MET A 113 -7.35 -5.88 13.11
CA MET A 113 -7.41 -4.44 12.89
C MET A 113 -8.82 -3.97 12.53
N GLN A 114 -9.50 -4.67 11.63
CA GLN A 114 -10.87 -4.33 11.22
C GLN A 114 -11.87 -4.39 12.38
N ASN A 115 -11.68 -5.34 13.31
CA ASN A 115 -12.54 -5.50 14.48
C ASN A 115 -12.23 -4.52 15.62
N ASP A 116 -11.11 -3.80 15.58
CA ASP A 116 -10.77 -2.77 16.57
C ASP A 116 -11.77 -1.61 16.49
N ILE A 117 -12.25 -1.14 17.64
CA ILE A 117 -13.20 -0.02 17.76
C ILE A 117 -12.74 1.26 17.04
N LYS A 118 -11.43 1.47 16.90
CA LYS A 118 -10.82 2.61 16.17
C LYS A 118 -11.10 2.55 14.67
N TRP A 119 -11.35 1.36 14.14
CA TRP A 119 -11.66 1.08 12.73
C TRP A 119 -13.14 0.85 12.49
N ASN A 120 -13.92 0.64 13.55
CA ASN A 120 -15.38 0.45 13.51
C ASN A 120 -16.17 1.76 13.28
N LYS A 121 -15.51 2.82 12.81
CA LYS A 121 -16.13 4.07 12.37
C LYS A 121 -15.92 4.22 10.87
N LYS A 122 -16.82 4.92 10.19
CA LYS A 122 -16.68 5.19 8.76
C LYS A 122 -15.36 5.94 8.50
N GLY A 123 -14.40 5.26 7.89
CA GLY A 123 -13.09 5.79 7.49
C GLY A 123 -12.90 5.82 5.97
N PRO A 124 -11.70 6.16 5.48
CA PRO A 124 -11.38 6.06 4.05
C PRO A 124 -11.45 4.59 3.59
N THR A 125 -11.73 4.38 2.30
CA THR A 125 -11.77 3.03 1.74
C THR A 125 -10.36 2.46 1.59
N ALA A 126 -10.15 1.25 2.08
CA ALA A 126 -8.96 0.44 1.80
C ALA A 126 -9.35 -0.81 1.03
N ILE A 127 -8.75 -1.04 -0.15
CA ILE A 127 -8.95 -2.22 -0.99
C ILE A 127 -7.67 -3.05 -0.97
N LEU A 128 -7.69 -4.17 -0.28
CA LEU A 128 -6.54 -5.04 -0.14
C LEU A 128 -6.55 -6.17 -1.15
N ASP A 129 -5.36 -6.68 -1.46
CA ASP A 129 -5.18 -7.92 -2.23
C ASP A 129 -5.94 -7.89 -3.57
N HIS A 130 -5.93 -6.74 -4.24
CA HIS A 130 -6.73 -6.49 -5.44
C HIS A 130 -5.90 -6.50 -6.72
N GLY A 131 -5.17 -7.59 -6.92
CA GLY A 131 -4.47 -7.90 -8.16
C GLY A 131 -5.27 -8.85 -9.06
N CYS A 132 -4.55 -9.71 -9.79
CA CYS A 132 -5.18 -10.81 -10.52
C CYS A 132 -5.65 -11.92 -9.56
N ASN A 133 -4.76 -12.39 -8.69
CA ASN A 133 -4.98 -13.48 -7.74
C ASN A 133 -4.01 -13.34 -6.54
N PRO A 134 -4.45 -12.77 -5.41
CA PRO A 134 -5.82 -12.42 -5.04
C PRO A 134 -6.38 -11.20 -5.80
N GLY A 135 -7.70 -11.02 -5.77
CA GLY A 135 -8.39 -9.90 -6.43
C GLY A 135 -9.38 -10.36 -7.51
N LEU A 136 -9.01 -10.22 -8.79
CA LEU A 136 -9.85 -10.52 -9.95
C LEU A 136 -10.49 -11.91 -9.90
N VAL A 137 -9.78 -12.93 -9.41
CA VAL A 137 -10.33 -14.29 -9.22
C VAL A 137 -11.61 -14.31 -8.37
N SER A 138 -11.77 -13.42 -7.39
CA SER A 138 -12.99 -13.31 -6.59
C SER A 138 -14.17 -12.80 -7.41
N HIS A 139 -13.92 -11.96 -8.41
CA HIS A 139 -14.96 -11.52 -9.35
C HIS A 139 -15.38 -12.64 -10.30
N PHE A 140 -14.43 -13.45 -10.76
CA PHE A 140 -14.75 -14.63 -11.58
C PHE A 140 -15.57 -15.65 -10.79
N VAL A 141 -15.21 -15.95 -9.54
CA VAL A 141 -16.01 -16.83 -8.66
C VAL A 141 -17.44 -16.33 -8.49
N LYS A 142 -17.66 -15.01 -8.40
CA LYS A 142 -19.01 -14.42 -8.33
C LYS A 142 -19.79 -14.51 -9.64
N ARG A 143 -19.10 -14.50 -10.78
CA ARG A 143 -19.72 -14.55 -12.11
C ARG A 143 -20.18 -15.96 -12.48
N GLY A 144 -19.44 -16.99 -12.04
CA GLY A 144 -19.63 -18.39 -12.45
C GLY A 144 -18.64 -18.79 -13.53
#